data_AF-A0A3G8C7R7-F1
#
_entry.id   AF-A0A3G8C7R7-F1
#
_cell.length_a   1.000
_cell.length_b   1.000
_cell.length_c   1.000
_cell.angle_alpha   90.00
_cell.angle_beta   90.00
_cell.angle_gamma   90.00
#
_symmetry.space_group_name_H-M   'P 1'
#
loop_
_entity.id
_entity.type
_entity.pdbx_description
1 polymer ?
#
loop_
_entity_poly.entity_id
_entity_poly.type
_entity_poly.pdbx_seq_one_letter_code
_entity_poly.pdbx_strand_id
1 'polypeptide(L)' 'MYPNGRVPGTREVVVHPNYVLVYRVTAERIEIVNVLHARQEYP' A
#
# COMPACT_ATOMS: atom_id res chain seq x y z
N MET A 1 5.19 -14.89 -0.32
CA MET A 1 5.20 -14.20 -1.63
C MET A 1 4.26 -13.00 -1.47
N TYR A 2 4.81 -11.79 -1.28
CA TYR A 2 3.98 -10.60 -1.07
C TYR A 2 3.20 -10.31 -2.36
N PRO A 3 1.88 -10.11 -2.32
CA PRO A 3 1.12 -9.82 -3.52
C PRO A 3 1.68 -8.54 -4.16
N ASN A 4 1.85 -8.56 -5.49
CA ASN A 4 1.99 -7.30 -6.24
C ASN A 4 0.76 -6.46 -5.93
N GLY A 5 0.96 -5.19 -5.57
CA GLY A 5 -0.15 -4.25 -5.43
C GLY A 5 -0.96 -4.22 -6.72
N ARG A 6 -2.23 -3.83 -6.64
CA ARG A 6 -3.13 -3.81 -7.82
C ARG A 6 -2.59 -2.96 -8.99
N VAL A 7 -1.63 -2.07 -8.74
CA VAL A 7 -0.89 -1.30 -9.74
C VAL A 7 0.53 -1.88 -9.87
N PRO A 8 1.02 -2.15 -11.09
CA PRO A 8 2.40 -2.61 -11.30
C PRO A 8 3.42 -1.68 -10.63
N GLY A 9 4.28 -2.24 -9.79
CA GLY A 9 5.32 -1.50 -9.07
C GLY A 9 4.91 -0.95 -7.70
N THR A 10 3.65 -1.08 -7.29
CA THR A 10 3.24 -0.84 -5.90
C THR A 10 3.14 -2.14 -5.11
N ARG A 11 3.24 -2.02 -3.79
CA ARG A 11 3.13 -3.08 -2.80
C ARG A 11 2.13 -2.62 -1.74
N GLU A 12 1.43 -3.59 -1.17
CA GLU A 12 0.41 -3.33 -0.15
C GLU A 12 0.85 -3.98 1.16
N VAL A 13 0.69 -3.26 2.27
CA VAL A 13 0.94 -3.79 3.61
C VAL A 13 -0.15 -3.34 4.58
N VAL A 14 -0.68 -4.28 5.35
CA VAL A 14 -1.62 -3.99 6.43
C VAL A 14 -0.83 -3.47 7.62
N VAL A 15 -0.92 -2.17 7.87
CA VAL A 15 -0.24 -1.50 9.00
C VAL A 15 -1.11 -1.46 10.26
N HIS A 16 -2.43 -1.56 10.07
CA HIS A 16 -3.43 -1.57 11.14
C HIS A 16 -4.65 -2.38 10.66
N PRO A 17 -5.45 -3.00 11.54
CA PRO A 17 -6.66 -3.74 11.14
C PRO A 17 -7.64 -2.96 10.26
N ASN A 18 -7.57 -1.63 10.29
CA ASN A 18 -8.41 -0.72 9.51
C ASN A 18 -7.66 0.04 8.41
N TYR A 19 -6.34 -0.16 8.22
CA TYR A 19 -5.57 0.60 7.24
C TYR A 19 -4.59 -0.28 6.45
N VAL A 20 -4.62 -0.10 5.13
CA VAL A 20 -3.70 -0.69 4.16
C VAL A 20 -2.85 0.41 3.57
N LEU A 21 -1.53 0.25 3.66
CA LEU A 21 -0.58 1.16 3.06
C LEU A 21 -0.22 0.67 1.66
N VAL A 22 -0.40 1.52 0.66
CA VAL A 22 0.10 1.30 -0.70
C VAL A 22 1.40 2.07 -0.85
N TYR A 23 2.50 1.38 -1.10
CA TYR A 23 3.82 1.98 -1.23
C TYR A 23 4.58 1.42 -2.44
N ARG A 24 5.59 2.14 -2.92
CA ARG A 24 6.54 1.62 -3.89
C ARG A 24 7.96 1.76 -3.37
N VAL A 25 8.81 0.82 -3.73
CA VAL A 25 10.23 0.83 -3.38
C VAL A 25 11.00 1.29 -4.60
N THR A 26 11.70 2.41 -4.50
CA THR A 26 12.65 2.87 -5.52
C THR A 26 14.08 2.54 -5.07
N ALA A 27 15.07 2.83 -5.92
CA ALA A 27 16.47 2.57 -5.59
C ALA A 27 16.97 3.38 -4.37
N GLU A 28 16.34 4.52 -4.10
CA GLU A 28 16.83 5.48 -3.10
C GLU A 28 15.91 5.58 -1.88
N ARG A 29 14.61 5.28 -2.03
CA ARG A 29 13.62 5.47 -0.96
C ARG A 29 12.36 4.62 -1.11
N ILE A 30 11.59 4.58 -0.04
CA ILE A 30 10.23 4.05 -0.04
C ILE A 30 9.26 5.23 -0.19
N GLU A 31 8.37 5.15 -1.17
CA GLU A 31 7.35 6.17 -1.40
C GLU A 31 5.98 5.64 -1.02
N ILE A 32 5.29 6.35 -0.13
CA ILE A 32 3.91 6.07 0.22
C ILE A 32 3.04 6.71 -0.85
N VAL A 33 2.28 5.87 -1.57
CA VAL A 33 1.41 6.29 -2.67
C VAL A 33 0.00 6.55 -2.15
N ASN A 34 -0.50 5.70 -1.25
CA ASN A 34 -1.84 5.87 -0.67
C ASN A 34 -1.97 5.17 0.69
N VAL A 35 -2.92 5.63 1.51
CA VAL A 35 -3.34 5.00 2.76
C VAL A 35 -4.84 4.71 2.63
N LEU A 36 -5.19 3.44 2.44
CA LEU A 36 -6.58 3.01 2.25
C LEU A 36 -7.17 2.52 3.56
N HIS A 37 -8.43 2.83 3.83
CA HIS A 37 -9.14 2.22 4.93
C HIS A 37 -9.56 0.78 4.56
N ALA A 38 -9.08 -0.23 5.30
CA ALA A 38 -9.22 -1.65 4.96
C ALA A 38 -10.67 -2.16 4.96
N ARG A 39 -11.58 -1.42 5.59
CA ARG A 39 -12.98 -1.84 5.82
C ARG A 39 -14.03 -0.91 5.23
N GLN A 40 -13.63 0.23 4.67
CA GLN A 40 -14.53 1.23 4.07
C GLN A 40 -13.81 1.92 2.91
N GLU A 41 -14.49 2.14 1.79
CA GLU A 41 -14.03 3.09 0.76
C GLU A 41 -14.25 4.51 1.28
N TYR A 42 -13.34 4.96 2.14
CA TYR A 42 -13.26 6.34 2.56
C TYR A 42 -12.21 7.05 1.70
N PRO A 43 -12.54 8.19 1.05
CA PRO A 43 -11.60 8.91 0.19
C PRO A 43 -10.42 9.50 0.96
#